data_AF-A0A0N9WJV8-F1
#
_entry.id   AF-A0A0N9WJV8-F1
#
_cell.length_a   1.000
_cell.length_b   1.000
_cell.length_c   1.000
_cell.angle_alpha   90.00
_cell.angle_beta   90.00
_cell.angle_gamma   90.00
#
_symmetry.space_group_name_H-M   'P 1'
#
loop_
_entity.id
_entity.type
_entity.pdbx_description
1 polymer ?
#
loop_
_entity_poly.entity_id
_entity_poly.type
_entity_poly.pdbx_seq_one_letter_code
_entity_poly.pdbx_strand_id
1 'polypeptide(L)'
;MQVNPAQAQTYDVALRDNMKVDSVGGGSTTNPLWTSQIESADFRSALEQSLSNAGLLGKNSKANYALRANLVSLDQPLIGLNFTVTSMVEYSLVENATGRVIWTDKVKAPFTAGVGDSFFGVKRLRLANEGSARENINELLKRLAGLKLGAGQVSLAQ
;
A
#
# COMPACT_ATOMS: atom_id res chain seq x y z
N MET A 1 30.12 -16.07 -4.54
CA MET A 1 29.13 -15.86 -3.46
C MET A 1 27.78 -16.23 -4.03
N GLN A 2 27.19 -17.31 -3.56
CA GLN A 2 25.87 -17.77 -4.02
C GLN A 2 24.83 -16.74 -3.60
N VAL A 3 24.15 -16.17 -4.59
CA VAL A 3 22.95 -15.37 -4.35
C VAL A 3 21.84 -16.34 -3.96
N ASN A 4 21.42 -16.26 -2.70
CA ASN A 4 20.25 -16.96 -2.18
C ASN A 4 19.05 -16.46 -3.01
N PRO A 5 18.25 -17.32 -3.67
CA PRO A 5 17.10 -16.86 -4.42
C PRO A 5 16.17 -16.16 -3.44
N ALA A 6 15.84 -14.90 -3.72
CA ALA A 6 14.79 -14.16 -3.04
C ALA A 6 13.61 -15.13 -2.89
N GLN A 7 13.21 -15.37 -1.64
CA GLN A 7 12.08 -16.21 -1.28
C GLN A 7 10.95 -15.84 -2.22
N ALA A 8 10.56 -16.76 -3.10
CA ALA A 8 9.40 -16.58 -3.96
C ALA A 8 8.23 -16.40 -3.00
N GLN A 9 7.85 -15.14 -2.78
CA GLN A 9 6.86 -14.73 -1.81
C GLN A 9 5.55 -15.47 -2.16
N THR A 10 5.27 -16.55 -1.45
CA THR A 10 4.23 -17.49 -1.84
C THR A 10 2.91 -17.01 -1.25
N TYR A 11 2.20 -16.18 -2.00
CA TYR A 11 0.84 -15.74 -1.66
C TYR A 11 -0.13 -16.91 -1.56
N ASP A 12 -1.17 -16.76 -0.73
CA ASP A 12 -2.29 -17.69 -0.69
C ASP A 12 -2.90 -17.89 -2.09
N VAL A 13 -3.20 -19.14 -2.45
CA VAL A 13 -3.76 -19.49 -3.75
C VAL A 13 -5.09 -18.78 -4.01
N ALA A 14 -5.86 -18.47 -2.97
CA ALA A 14 -7.12 -17.72 -3.09
C ALA A 14 -6.90 -16.28 -3.57
N LEU A 15 -5.75 -15.67 -3.27
CA LEU A 15 -5.46 -14.26 -3.60
C LEU A 15 -4.85 -14.08 -4.99
N ARG A 16 -4.20 -15.11 -5.53
CA ARG A 16 -3.49 -15.05 -6.82
C ARG A 16 -4.45 -14.77 -7.97
N ASP A 17 -4.12 -13.80 -8.80
CA ASP A 17 -4.95 -13.30 -9.92
C ASP A 17 -6.43 -13.04 -9.51
N ASN A 18 -6.69 -12.68 -8.25
CA ASN A 18 -8.05 -12.67 -7.70
C ASN A 18 -8.35 -11.46 -6.79
N MET A 19 -7.49 -10.44 -6.85
CA MET A 19 -7.68 -9.17 -6.16
C MET A 19 -7.98 -8.04 -7.15
N LYS A 20 -8.78 -7.06 -6.73
CA LYS A 20 -8.93 -5.77 -7.41
C LYS A 20 -8.70 -4.64 -6.42
N VAL A 21 -8.28 -3.47 -6.89
CA VAL A 21 -8.32 -2.26 -6.08
C VAL A 21 -9.72 -1.66 -6.19
N ASP A 22 -10.43 -1.59 -5.06
CA ASP A 22 -11.78 -1.07 -4.98
C ASP A 22 -11.75 0.46 -4.83
N SER A 23 -11.15 0.93 -3.74
CA SER A 23 -11.02 2.36 -3.44
C SER A 23 -9.64 2.72 -2.92
N VAL A 24 -9.21 3.94 -3.28
CA VAL A 24 -8.07 4.63 -2.68
C VAL A 24 -8.61 5.96 -2.16
N GLY A 25 -8.62 6.14 -0.85
CA GLY A 25 -9.28 7.25 -0.16
C GLY A 25 -8.44 7.85 0.97
N GLY A 26 -9.04 8.81 1.68
CA GLY A 26 -8.43 9.53 2.82
C GLY A 26 -8.06 10.99 2.53
N GLY A 27 -8.27 11.46 1.30
CA GLY A 27 -7.80 12.77 0.84
C GLY A 27 -8.75 13.98 1.01
N SER A 28 -10.07 13.79 0.99
CA SER A 28 -11.03 14.92 0.95
C SER A 28 -11.80 15.16 2.25
N THR A 29 -11.94 14.17 3.12
CA THR A 29 -12.69 14.31 4.39
C THR A 29 -11.78 14.40 5.62
N THR A 30 -10.52 13.99 5.53
CA THR A 30 -9.62 13.85 6.70
C THR A 30 -8.32 14.66 6.61
N ASN A 31 -7.69 14.85 5.44
CA ASN A 31 -6.51 15.73 5.32
C ASN A 31 -6.20 16.16 3.86
N PRO A 32 -6.44 17.43 3.48
CA PRO A 32 -6.15 17.95 2.13
C PRO A 32 -4.68 17.85 1.69
N LEU A 33 -3.74 17.72 2.64
CA LEU A 33 -2.31 17.69 2.36
C LEU A 33 -1.89 16.49 1.52
N TRP A 34 -2.59 15.35 1.60
CA TRP A 34 -2.27 14.19 0.76
C TRP A 34 -2.62 14.40 -0.70
N THR A 35 -3.85 14.85 -1.01
CA THR A 35 -4.30 14.98 -2.42
C THR A 35 -3.44 15.94 -3.22
N SER A 36 -2.80 16.89 -2.54
CA SER A 36 -1.90 17.86 -3.16
C SER A 36 -0.45 17.38 -3.31
N GLN A 37 -0.07 16.30 -2.61
CA GLN A 37 1.32 15.84 -2.54
C GLN A 37 1.54 14.45 -3.14
N ILE A 38 0.51 13.60 -3.10
CA ILE A 38 0.43 12.34 -3.80
C ILE A 38 -0.96 12.30 -4.42
N GLU A 39 -1.03 12.38 -5.75
CA GLU A 39 -2.33 12.28 -6.41
C GLU A 39 -2.92 10.89 -6.14
N SER A 40 -4.18 10.84 -5.67
CA SER A 40 -4.83 9.55 -5.35
C SER A 40 -4.87 8.60 -6.56
N ALA A 41 -4.87 9.14 -7.79
CA ALA A 41 -4.75 8.39 -9.03
C ALA A 41 -3.37 7.74 -9.19
N ASP A 42 -2.30 8.44 -8.85
CA ASP A 42 -0.93 7.92 -8.91
C ASP A 42 -0.72 6.80 -7.89
N PHE A 43 -1.21 6.97 -6.65
CA PHE A 43 -1.13 5.91 -5.65
C PHE A 43 -1.94 4.69 -6.06
N ARG A 44 -3.15 4.89 -6.60
CA ARG A 44 -3.97 3.79 -7.12
C ARG A 44 -3.25 3.03 -8.24
N SER A 45 -2.69 3.76 -9.20
CA SER A 45 -1.93 3.17 -10.31
C SER A 45 -0.72 2.38 -9.80
N ALA A 46 0.05 2.94 -8.87
CA ALA A 46 1.18 2.24 -8.26
C ALA A 46 0.77 0.98 -7.49
N LEU A 47 -0.35 1.03 -6.77
CA LEU A 47 -0.90 -0.12 -6.05
C LEU A 47 -1.36 -1.22 -7.01
N GLU A 48 -2.12 -0.88 -8.06
CA GLU A 48 -2.58 -1.82 -9.09
C GLU A 48 -1.38 -2.46 -9.81
N GLN A 49 -0.39 -1.67 -10.22
CA GLN A 49 0.84 -2.18 -10.85
C GLN A 49 1.60 -3.12 -9.93
N SER A 50 1.72 -2.79 -8.64
CA SER A 50 2.43 -3.61 -7.66
C SER A 50 1.72 -4.94 -7.42
N LEU A 51 0.38 -4.94 -7.31
CA LEU A 51 -0.42 -6.16 -7.23
C LEU A 51 -0.31 -7.00 -8.52
N SER A 52 -0.27 -6.37 -9.68
CA SER A 52 -0.07 -7.05 -10.97
C SER A 52 1.29 -7.74 -11.03
N ASN A 53 2.35 -7.03 -10.68
CA ASN A 53 3.72 -7.57 -10.63
C ASN A 53 3.86 -8.71 -9.61
N ALA A 54 3.07 -8.68 -8.54
CA ALA A 54 3.00 -9.74 -7.54
C ALA A 54 2.12 -10.94 -7.95
N GLY A 55 1.45 -10.90 -9.12
CA GLY A 55 0.52 -11.94 -9.56
C GLY A 55 -0.76 -12.02 -8.72
N LEU A 56 -1.18 -10.91 -8.12
CA LEU A 56 -2.37 -10.80 -7.28
C LEU A 56 -3.54 -10.11 -8.00
N LEU A 57 -3.23 -9.16 -8.89
CA LEU A 57 -4.27 -8.40 -9.59
C LEU A 57 -5.01 -9.30 -10.58
N GLY A 58 -6.33 -9.38 -10.42
CA GLY A 58 -7.18 -10.15 -11.31
C GLY A 58 -7.21 -9.59 -12.72
N LYS A 59 -7.19 -10.50 -13.71
CA LYS A 59 -7.19 -10.15 -15.14
C LYS A 59 -8.58 -9.78 -15.67
N ASN A 60 -9.62 -9.94 -14.87
CA ASN A 60 -11.01 -9.66 -15.24
C ASN A 60 -11.75 -8.91 -14.11
N SER A 61 -12.91 -8.35 -14.42
CA SER A 61 -13.73 -7.59 -13.47
C SER A 61 -14.37 -8.44 -12.35
N LYS A 62 -14.10 -9.75 -12.30
CA LYS A 62 -14.75 -10.73 -11.39
C LYS A 62 -13.84 -11.19 -10.24
N ALA A 63 -12.81 -10.42 -9.87
CA ALA A 63 -12.01 -10.70 -8.67
C ALA A 63 -12.91 -10.92 -7.45
N ASN A 64 -12.65 -11.97 -6.66
CA ASN A 64 -13.42 -12.27 -5.45
C ASN A 64 -13.05 -11.34 -4.30
N TYR A 65 -11.86 -10.74 -4.33
CA TYR A 65 -11.37 -9.89 -3.25
C TYR A 65 -11.16 -8.44 -3.71
N ALA A 66 -11.74 -7.51 -2.96
CA ALA A 66 -11.58 -6.07 -3.13
C ALA A 66 -10.61 -5.54 -2.07
N LEU A 67 -9.49 -4.98 -2.51
CA LEU A 67 -8.57 -4.25 -1.65
C LEU A 67 -8.98 -2.78 -1.61
N ARG A 68 -9.19 -2.27 -0.40
CA ARG A 68 -9.39 -0.84 -0.11
C ARG A 68 -8.13 -0.30 0.56
N ALA A 69 -7.71 0.89 0.15
CA ALA A 69 -6.63 1.63 0.78
C ALA A 69 -7.15 2.99 1.26
N ASN A 70 -6.95 3.28 2.54
CA ASN A 70 -7.35 4.54 3.15
C ASN A 70 -6.14 5.18 3.82
N LEU A 71 -5.68 6.31 3.31
CA LEU A 71 -4.62 7.04 3.97
C LEU A 71 -5.14 7.63 5.28
N VAL A 72 -4.52 7.24 6.38
CA VAL A 72 -4.83 7.71 7.73
C VAL A 72 -4.03 8.98 8.05
N SER A 73 -2.73 9.00 7.72
CA SER A 73 -1.87 10.15 7.97
C SER A 73 -0.66 10.20 7.04
N LEU A 74 -0.13 11.40 6.83
CA LEU A 74 1.12 11.65 6.14
C LEU A 74 1.93 12.66 6.96
N ASP A 75 2.94 12.17 7.67
CA ASP A 75 3.81 12.98 8.52
C ASP A 75 5.02 13.45 7.73
N GLN A 76 5.34 14.75 7.81
CA GLN A 76 6.37 15.38 6.99
C GLN A 76 7.10 16.50 7.75
N PRO A 77 8.43 16.61 7.58
CA PRO A 77 9.19 17.71 8.14
C PRO A 77 8.95 19.00 7.36
N LEU A 78 8.89 20.13 8.09
CA LEU A 78 8.74 21.45 7.50
C LEU A 78 10.08 22.04 7.00
N ILE A 79 11.20 21.65 7.62
CA ILE A 79 12.54 22.16 7.32
C ILE A 79 13.60 21.10 7.62
N GLY A 80 14.73 21.15 6.89
CA GLY A 80 15.80 20.17 7.05
C GLY A 80 16.60 19.93 5.77
N LEU A 81 17.80 19.36 5.93
CA LEU A 81 18.62 18.90 4.82
C LEU A 81 18.10 17.57 4.24
N ASN A 82 17.61 16.70 5.11
CA ASN A 82 16.94 15.46 4.77
C ASN A 82 15.46 15.58 5.09
N PHE A 83 14.60 15.07 4.21
CA PHE A 83 13.15 15.03 4.44
C PHE A 83 12.70 13.59 4.60
N THR A 84 12.26 13.25 5.81
CA THR A 84 11.69 11.94 6.14
C THR A 84 10.17 12.04 6.15
N VAL A 85 9.51 11.49 5.14
CA VAL A 85 8.05 11.40 5.12
C VAL A 85 7.62 10.04 5.62
N THR A 86 6.58 10.02 6.46
CA THR A 86 5.98 8.78 6.96
C THR A 86 4.49 8.71 6.63
N SER A 87 4.13 7.79 5.74
CA SER A 87 2.75 7.45 5.42
C SER A 87 2.20 6.43 6.41
N MET A 88 0.93 6.56 6.77
CA MET A 88 0.14 5.51 7.41
C MET A 88 -1.11 5.25 6.55
N VAL A 89 -1.25 4.03 6.05
CA VAL A 89 -2.38 3.61 5.24
C VAL A 89 -3.07 2.45 5.94
N GLU A 90 -4.37 2.54 6.11
CA GLU A 90 -5.22 1.43 6.51
C GLU A 90 -5.67 0.69 5.26
N TYR A 91 -5.34 -0.59 5.18
CA TYR A 91 -5.80 -1.48 4.12
C TYR A 91 -6.89 -2.39 4.65
N SER A 92 -7.86 -2.69 3.80
CA SER A 92 -8.88 -3.70 4.09
C SER A 92 -9.11 -4.59 2.87
N LEU A 93 -9.12 -5.90 3.09
CA LEU A 93 -9.51 -6.89 2.10
C LEU A 93 -10.96 -7.28 2.33
N VAL A 94 -11.77 -7.14 1.29
CA VAL A 94 -13.21 -7.39 1.30
C VAL A 94 -13.52 -8.56 0.39
N GLU A 95 -14.28 -9.53 0.87
CA GLU A 95 -14.83 -10.58 0.02
C GLU A 95 -16.06 -10.03 -0.73
N ASN A 96 -15.99 -9.96 -2.05
CA ASN A 96 -17.02 -9.34 -2.89
C ASN A 96 -18.35 -10.11 -2.84
N ALA A 97 -18.33 -11.42 -2.63
CA ALA A 97 -19.54 -12.25 -2.57
C ALA A 97 -20.43 -11.89 -1.36
N THR A 98 -19.81 -11.55 -0.23
CA THR A 98 -20.51 -11.30 1.05
C THR A 98 -20.45 -9.84 1.48
N GLY A 99 -19.57 -9.03 0.90
CA GLY A 99 -19.26 -7.67 1.34
C GLY A 99 -18.47 -7.62 2.65
N ARG A 100 -18.04 -8.77 3.19
CA ARG A 100 -17.38 -8.85 4.49
C ARG A 100 -15.92 -8.43 4.40
N VAL A 101 -15.48 -7.60 5.35
CA VAL A 101 -14.05 -7.36 5.59
C VAL A 101 -13.44 -8.60 6.23
N ILE A 102 -12.50 -9.25 5.53
CA ILE A 102 -11.84 -10.48 5.96
C ILE A 102 -10.42 -10.25 6.48
N TRP A 103 -9.86 -9.08 6.21
CA TRP A 103 -8.56 -8.66 6.73
C TRP A 103 -8.51 -7.13 6.76
N THR A 104 -7.93 -6.57 7.82
CA THR A 104 -7.65 -5.14 7.96
C THR A 104 -6.32 -4.97 8.66
N ASP A 105 -5.52 -4.02 8.20
CA ASP A 105 -4.26 -3.69 8.84
C ASP A 105 -3.80 -2.26 8.54
N LYS A 106 -3.03 -1.68 9.46
CA LYS A 106 -2.42 -0.35 9.30
C LYS A 106 -0.93 -0.50 9.00
N VAL A 107 -0.53 0.05 7.87
CA VAL A 107 0.85 0.02 7.38
C VAL A 107 1.45 1.40 7.53
N LYS A 108 2.50 1.50 8.33
CA LYS A 108 3.30 2.72 8.49
C LYS A 108 4.65 2.52 7.79
N ALA A 109 5.02 3.45 6.92
CA ALA A 109 6.25 3.32 6.14
C ALA A 109 6.97 4.68 6.00
N PRO A 110 8.18 4.83 6.59
CA PRO A 110 8.99 6.02 6.40
C PRO A 110 9.85 5.93 5.13
N PHE A 111 10.13 7.07 4.51
CA PHE A 111 11.17 7.20 3.49
C PHE A 111 11.87 8.55 3.61
N THR A 112 13.19 8.57 3.40
CA THR A 112 14.00 9.78 3.51
C THR A 112 14.62 10.15 2.17
N ALA A 113 14.39 11.37 1.70
CA ALA A 113 15.13 11.97 0.59
C ALA A 113 16.11 13.02 1.11
N GLY A 114 17.37 12.90 0.73
CA GLY A 114 18.46 13.79 1.16
C GLY A 114 18.97 14.70 0.05
N VAL A 115 19.98 15.51 0.36
CA VAL A 115 20.63 16.42 -0.60
C VAL A 115 21.25 15.70 -1.80
N GLY A 116 21.63 14.42 -1.64
CA GLY A 116 22.11 13.57 -2.74
C GLY A 116 21.05 13.26 -3.79
N ASP A 117 19.76 13.27 -3.41
CA ASP A 117 18.65 13.02 -4.34
C ASP A 117 18.21 14.30 -5.07
N SER A 118 18.34 15.46 -4.40
CA SER A 118 18.06 16.77 -4.99
C SER A 118 18.59 17.92 -4.15
N PHE A 119 19.21 18.92 -4.80
CA PHE A 119 19.56 20.20 -4.16
C PHE A 119 18.33 21.04 -3.76
N PHE A 120 17.25 20.99 -4.53
CA PHE A 120 16.02 21.73 -4.27
C PHE A 120 15.15 21.02 -3.23
N GLY A 121 14.81 21.71 -2.13
CA GLY A 121 14.02 21.16 -1.02
C GLY A 121 12.64 20.67 -1.45
N VAL A 122 11.88 21.47 -2.20
CA VAL A 122 10.55 21.07 -2.69
C VAL A 122 10.57 19.76 -3.47
N LYS A 123 11.63 19.53 -4.26
CA LYS A 123 11.81 18.28 -5.00
C LYS A 123 12.17 17.12 -4.07
N ARG A 124 13.00 17.33 -3.04
CA ARG A 124 13.24 16.32 -2.01
C ARG A 124 11.94 15.93 -1.29
N LEU A 125 11.08 16.90 -1.00
CA LEU A 125 9.83 16.61 -0.27
C LEU A 125 8.92 15.73 -1.13
N ARG A 126 8.79 16.05 -2.41
CA ARG A 126 8.10 15.19 -3.38
C ARG A 126 8.69 13.79 -3.44
N LEU A 127 10.01 13.65 -3.58
CA LEU A 127 10.69 12.35 -3.59
C LEU A 127 10.45 11.56 -2.30
N ALA A 128 10.43 12.25 -1.15
CA ALA A 128 10.17 11.62 0.13
C ALA A 128 8.72 11.10 0.24
N ASN A 129 7.75 11.88 -0.24
CA ASN A 129 6.36 11.46 -0.36
C ASN A 129 6.20 10.22 -1.25
N GLU A 130 6.70 10.29 -2.49
CA GLU A 130 6.65 9.17 -3.44
C GLU A 130 7.34 7.92 -2.89
N GLY A 131 8.50 8.08 -2.27
CA GLY A 131 9.24 6.99 -1.64
C GLY A 131 8.48 6.36 -0.49
N SER A 132 7.86 7.17 0.38
CA SER A 132 7.07 6.66 1.51
C SER A 132 5.84 5.88 1.04
N ALA A 133 5.17 6.35 -0.02
CA ALA A 133 4.08 5.62 -0.64
C ALA A 133 4.54 4.27 -1.22
N ARG A 134 5.69 4.25 -1.92
CA ARG A 134 6.28 3.02 -2.46
C ARG A 134 6.61 2.01 -1.36
N GLU A 135 7.27 2.46 -0.29
CA GLU A 135 7.59 1.57 0.84
C GLU A 135 6.32 1.07 1.54
N ASN A 136 5.27 1.88 1.61
CA ASN A 136 3.99 1.45 2.14
C ASN A 136 3.39 0.28 1.35
N ILE A 137 3.42 0.38 0.01
CA ILE A 137 2.95 -0.70 -0.88
C ILE A 137 3.83 -1.94 -0.74
N ASN A 138 5.16 -1.78 -0.61
CA ASN A 138 6.07 -2.91 -0.37
C ASN A 138 5.72 -3.65 0.92
N GLU A 139 5.46 -2.92 2.01
CA GLU A 139 5.06 -3.49 3.30
C GLU A 139 3.68 -4.15 3.25
N LEU A 140 2.73 -3.58 2.49
CA LEU A 140 1.45 -4.25 2.21
C LEU A 140 1.68 -5.61 1.54
N LEU A 141 2.51 -5.68 0.49
CA LEU A 141 2.77 -6.94 -0.21
C LEU A 141 3.40 -7.99 0.70
N LYS A 142 4.21 -7.59 1.68
CA LYS A 142 4.74 -8.49 2.72
C LYS A 142 3.64 -9.03 3.61
N ARG A 143 2.69 -8.19 4.02
CA ARG A 143 1.53 -8.60 4.85
C ARG A 143 0.61 -9.54 4.10
N LEU A 144 0.32 -9.26 2.82
CA LEU A 144 -0.50 -10.13 1.97
C LEU A 144 0.13 -11.51 1.73
N ALA A 145 1.46 -11.60 1.72
CA ALA A 145 2.15 -12.88 1.61
C ALA A 145 2.02 -13.76 2.86
N GLY A 146 1.96 -13.12 4.03
CA GLY A 146 1.73 -13.79 5.31
C GLY A 146 0.26 -14.15 5.54
N LEU A 147 -0.67 -13.54 4.80
CA LEU A 147 -2.10 -13.79 4.92
C LEU A 147 -2.45 -15.20 4.40
N LYS A 148 -3.11 -16.00 5.24
CA LYS A 148 -3.67 -17.30 4.88
C LYS A 148 -5.18 -17.25 4.99
N LEU A 149 -5.86 -17.39 3.86
CA LEU A 149 -7.32 -17.44 3.81
C LEU A 149 -7.75 -18.88 4.04
N GLY A 150 -7.66 -19.34 5.29
CA GLY A 150 -8.21 -20.63 5.69
C GLY A 150 -9.72 -20.65 5.49
N ALA A 151 -10.28 -21.77 5.03
CA ALA A 151 -11.72 -21.97 4.95
C ALA A 151 -12.34 -21.76 6.35
N GLY A 152 -12.91 -20.58 6.57
CA GLY A 152 -13.67 -20.23 7.77
C GLY A 152 -12.85 -20.04 9.04
N GLN A 153 -12.12 -18.94 9.17
CA GLN A 153 -11.84 -18.38 10.50
C GLN A 153 -12.08 -16.88 10.54
N VAL A 154 -13.32 -16.59 10.89
CA VAL A 154 -13.73 -15.32 11.45
C VAL A 154 -13.64 -15.46 12.95
N SER A 155 -12.61 -14.89 13.54
CA SER A 155 -12.53 -14.70 14.98
C SER A 155 -11.91 -13.34 15.21
N LEU A 156 -12.80 -12.36 15.37
CA LEU A 156 -12.49 -11.11 16.06
C LEU A 156 -12.25 -11.50 17.52
N ALA A 157 -11.04 -11.33 18.02
CA ALA A 157 -10.81 -11.29 19.46
C ALA A 157 -11.51 -10.04 20.01
N GLN A 158 -12.31 -10.25 21.06
CA GLN A 158 -13.05 -9.24 21.82
C GLN A 158 -12.15 -8.21 22.49
#